data_AF-A0AAV6HCP3-F1
#
_entry.id   AF-A0AAV6HCP3-F1
#
_cell.length_a   1.000
_cell.length_b   1.000
_cell.length_c   1.000
_cell.angle_alpha   90.00
_cell.angle_beta   90.00
_cell.angle_gamma   90.00
#
_symmetry.space_group_name_H-M   'P 1'
#
loop_
_entity.id
_entity.type
_entity.pdbx_description
1 polymer ?
#
loop_
_entity_poly.entity_id
_entity_poly.type
_entity_poly.pdbx_seq_one_letter_code
_entity_poly.pdbx_strand_id
1 'polypeptide(L)'
;MELENIVANTVLIKAREGGGGNRKGKSKKWKQMLQFPHISLCEELRQTTEKDYHSLCEKQPIGRLLFRQFCDTRPELRRCIKFLDAVADYEVTPDEKRKECGQEILEKYLNPTSEDHVSEVVEDLVQTCADRLEQEACKELYKESTKLIHDYLSVAPFADYLDSMFFNRFLQWKWLENSPSPQRS
;
A
#
# COMPACT_ATOMS: atom_id res chain seq x y z
N MET A 1 34.65 31.91 -8.65
CA MET A 1 34.12 31.66 -7.29
C MET A 1 32.75 32.31 -7.05
N GLU A 2 32.60 33.65 -7.04
CA GLU A 2 31.26 34.26 -6.77
C GLU A 2 30.23 33.99 -7.89
N LEU A 3 30.63 34.10 -9.16
CA LEU A 3 29.71 33.95 -10.29
C LEU A 3 29.24 32.49 -10.46
N GLU A 4 30.13 31.51 -10.23
CA GLU A 4 29.80 30.08 -10.26
C GLU A 4 28.80 29.72 -9.16
N ASN A 5 28.94 30.30 -7.97
CA ASN A 5 28.00 30.11 -6.86
C ASN A 5 26.63 30.69 -7.18
N ILE A 6 26.58 31.90 -7.78
CA ILE A 6 25.32 32.52 -8.21
C ILE A 6 24.63 31.64 -9.27
N VAL A 7 25.38 31.13 -10.25
CA VAL A 7 24.84 30.25 -11.30
C VAL A 7 24.31 28.94 -10.70
N ALA A 8 25.08 28.27 -9.84
CA ALA A 8 24.67 27.03 -9.19
C ALA A 8 23.41 27.20 -8.33
N ASN A 9 23.34 28.28 -7.53
CA ASN A 9 22.17 28.59 -6.70
C ASN A 9 20.93 28.88 -7.56
N THR A 10 21.08 29.62 -8.65
CA THR A 10 19.98 29.90 -9.58
C THR A 10 19.46 28.61 -10.23
N VAL A 11 20.37 27.71 -10.65
CA VAL A 11 20.00 26.41 -11.23
C VAL A 11 19.27 25.54 -10.22
N LEU A 12 19.73 25.52 -8.96
CA LEU A 12 19.10 24.76 -7.88
C LEU A 12 17.67 25.27 -7.57
N ILE A 13 17.49 26.59 -7.50
CA ILE A 13 16.16 27.19 -7.27
C ILE A 13 15.20 26.80 -8.40
N LYS A 14 15.63 26.93 -9.66
CA LYS A 14 14.82 26.49 -10.82
C LYS A 14 14.50 25.00 -10.81
N ALA A 15 15.40 24.15 -10.33
CA ALA A 15 15.13 22.73 -10.17
C ALA A 15 14.10 22.45 -9.06
N ARG A 16 14.16 23.18 -7.94
CA ARG A 16 13.20 23.07 -6.83
C ARG A 16 11.80 23.55 -7.17
N GLU A 17 11.70 24.61 -7.98
CA GLU A 17 10.42 25.14 -8.49
C GLU A 17 9.72 24.20 -9.49
N GLY A 18 10.33 23.05 -9.80
CA GLY A 18 9.72 22.00 -10.61
C GLY A 18 10.42 21.76 -11.94
N GLY A 19 11.56 22.40 -12.22
CA GLY A 19 12.46 22.05 -13.31
C GLY A 19 11.79 21.98 -14.68
N GLY A 20 11.60 23.14 -15.32
CA GLY A 20 11.31 23.26 -16.76
C GLY A 20 10.05 22.54 -17.27
N GLY A 21 8.87 23.12 -17.02
CA GLY A 21 7.61 22.75 -17.68
C GLY A 21 6.96 21.45 -17.19
N ASN A 22 6.06 20.88 -18.00
CA ASN A 22 5.16 19.78 -17.61
C ASN A 22 5.85 18.46 -17.17
N ARG A 23 7.17 18.35 -17.30
CA ARG A 23 7.93 17.13 -16.99
C ARG A 23 8.37 17.03 -15.54
N LYS A 24 8.19 18.07 -14.74
CA LYS A 24 8.58 18.09 -13.31
C LYS A 24 10.03 17.61 -13.10
N GLY A 25 10.97 18.12 -13.91
CA GLY A 25 12.38 17.72 -13.88
C GLY A 25 12.75 16.37 -14.50
N LYS A 26 11.81 15.57 -15.03
CA LYS A 26 12.12 14.27 -15.67
C LYS A 26 12.86 14.43 -17.00
N SER A 27 13.87 13.59 -17.23
CA SER A 27 14.59 13.48 -18.53
C SER A 27 13.64 13.28 -19.70
N LYS A 28 13.97 13.81 -20.88
CA LYS A 28 13.13 13.60 -22.08
C LYS A 28 12.96 12.12 -22.45
N LYS A 29 13.94 11.27 -22.10
CA LYS A 29 13.97 9.84 -22.38
C LYS A 29 13.63 8.96 -21.17
N TRP A 30 13.05 9.50 -20.10
CA TRP A 30 12.83 8.76 -18.84
C TRP A 30 12.08 7.42 -19.02
N LYS A 31 11.15 7.33 -19.97
CA LYS A 31 10.43 6.09 -20.28
C LYS A 31 11.32 5.00 -20.89
N GLN A 32 12.32 5.39 -21.67
CA GLN A 32 13.32 4.46 -22.23
C GLN A 32 14.29 4.02 -21.12
N MET A 33 14.65 4.95 -20.22
CA MET A 33 15.54 4.66 -19.09
C MET A 33 14.92 3.71 -18.06
N LEU A 34 13.60 3.77 -17.88
CA LEU A 34 12.84 2.94 -16.94
C LEU A 34 11.91 1.96 -17.68
N GLN A 35 12.35 1.48 -18.84
CA GLN A 35 11.58 0.49 -19.59
C GLN A 35 11.61 -0.85 -18.85
N PHE A 36 10.45 -1.47 -18.65
CA PHE A 36 10.39 -2.77 -18.00
C PHE A 36 11.06 -3.86 -18.85
N PRO A 37 11.77 -4.79 -18.21
CA PRO A 37 12.30 -5.97 -18.88
C PRO A 37 11.15 -6.91 -19.28
N HIS A 38 11.40 -7.80 -20.24
CA HIS A 38 10.52 -8.92 -20.50
C HIS A 38 10.44 -9.84 -19.27
N ILE A 39 9.28 -10.43 -18.98
CA ILE A 39 9.05 -11.17 -17.73
C ILE A 39 10.00 -12.36 -17.54
N SER A 40 10.48 -12.96 -18.63
CA SER A 40 11.47 -14.05 -18.58
C SER A 40 12.80 -13.64 -17.94
N LEU A 41 13.18 -12.36 -18.00
CA LEU A 41 14.39 -11.83 -17.35
C LEU A 41 14.22 -11.67 -15.84
N CYS A 42 13.00 -11.79 -15.33
CA CYS A 42 12.69 -11.69 -13.91
C CYS A 42 12.56 -13.06 -13.23
N GLU A 43 12.79 -14.17 -13.93
CA GLU A 43 12.56 -15.51 -13.39
C GLU A 43 13.55 -15.86 -12.27
N GLU A 44 14.80 -15.44 -12.39
CA GLU A 44 15.78 -15.56 -11.30
C GLU A 44 15.33 -14.77 -10.06
N LEU A 45 14.83 -13.55 -10.25
CA LEU A 45 14.28 -12.74 -9.15
C LEU A 45 13.07 -13.41 -8.50
N ARG A 46 12.20 -14.09 -9.28
CA ARG A 46 11.06 -14.83 -8.73
C ARG A 46 11.52 -15.91 -7.75
N GLN A 47 12.63 -16.58 -8.05
CA GLN A 47 13.16 -17.69 -7.25
C GLN A 47 13.92 -17.19 -6.01
N THR A 48 14.67 -16.09 -6.14
CA THR A 48 15.51 -15.54 -5.06
C THR A 48 14.77 -14.60 -4.13
N THR A 49 13.65 -14.01 -4.55
CA THR A 49 12.84 -13.12 -3.70
C THR A 49 12.17 -13.90 -2.57
N GLU A 50 12.43 -13.48 -1.34
CA GLU A 50 11.76 -14.01 -0.15
C GLU A 50 10.25 -13.71 -0.20
N LYS A 51 9.44 -14.76 -0.04
CA LYS A 51 7.97 -14.70 -0.12
C LYS A 51 7.37 -14.36 1.25
N ASP A 52 7.80 -13.23 1.81
CA ASP A 52 7.27 -12.71 3.07
C ASP A 52 6.16 -11.69 2.82
N TYR A 53 4.94 -11.96 3.32
CA TYR A 53 3.78 -11.10 3.15
C TYR A 53 4.02 -9.70 3.70
N HIS A 54 4.57 -9.59 4.91
CA HIS A 54 4.76 -8.30 5.55
C HIS A 54 5.79 -7.42 4.82
N SER A 55 6.86 -8.03 4.30
CA SER A 55 7.84 -7.35 3.47
C SER A 55 7.23 -6.90 2.13
N LEU A 56 6.59 -7.80 1.40
CA LEU A 56 6.15 -7.55 0.02
C LEU A 56 4.89 -6.70 -0.06
N CYS A 57 3.92 -6.94 0.82
CA CYS A 57 2.59 -6.35 0.74
C CYS A 57 2.37 -5.19 1.72
N GLU A 58 3.20 -5.01 2.76
CA GLU A 58 3.05 -3.91 3.72
C GLU A 58 4.22 -2.91 3.66
N LYS A 59 5.46 -3.38 3.84
CA LYS A 59 6.64 -2.49 3.94
C LYS A 59 7.03 -1.84 2.62
N GLN A 60 6.89 -2.56 1.51
CA GLN A 60 7.33 -2.09 0.20
C GLN A 60 6.21 -1.34 -0.51
N PRO A 61 6.32 -0.02 -0.76
CA PRO A 61 5.19 0.76 -1.25
C PRO A 61 4.62 0.30 -2.61
N ILE A 62 5.50 -0.08 -3.55
CA ILE A 62 5.09 -0.60 -4.86
C ILE A 62 4.43 -1.99 -4.72
N GLY A 63 4.98 -2.85 -3.87
CA GLY A 63 4.41 -4.17 -3.60
C GLY A 63 3.04 -4.07 -2.93
N ARG A 64 2.90 -3.21 -1.92
CA ARG A 64 1.61 -2.87 -1.30
C ARG A 64 0.58 -2.38 -2.30
N LEU A 65 0.98 -1.47 -3.19
CA LEU A 65 0.10 -0.93 -4.22
C LEU A 65 -0.37 -2.01 -5.21
N LEU A 66 0.55 -2.87 -5.68
CA LEU A 66 0.22 -3.95 -6.61
C LEU A 66 -0.63 -5.05 -5.95
N PHE A 67 -0.37 -5.36 -4.68
CA PHE A 67 -1.21 -6.28 -3.91
C PHE A 67 -2.64 -5.73 -3.75
N ARG A 68 -2.79 -4.43 -3.46
CA ARG A 68 -4.10 -3.78 -3.40
C ARG A 68 -4.83 -3.80 -4.75
N GLN A 69 -4.12 -3.53 -5.85
CA GLN A 69 -4.70 -3.67 -7.20
C GLN A 69 -5.14 -5.11 -7.51
N PHE A 70 -4.42 -6.12 -7.00
CA PHE A 70 -4.86 -7.50 -7.07
C PHE A 70 -6.13 -7.72 -6.23
N CYS A 71 -6.18 -7.25 -4.99
CA CYS A 71 -7.34 -7.37 -4.12
C CYS A 71 -8.59 -6.68 -4.71
N ASP A 72 -8.43 -5.58 -5.46
CA ASP A 72 -9.54 -4.89 -6.11
C ASP A 72 -10.27 -5.74 -7.16
N THR A 73 -9.62 -6.78 -7.69
CA THR A 73 -10.24 -7.71 -8.66
C THR A 73 -11.23 -8.68 -8.02
N ARG A 74 -11.22 -8.81 -6.70
CA ARG A 74 -11.98 -9.80 -5.93
C ARG A 74 -12.80 -9.09 -4.84
N PRO A 75 -14.14 -9.08 -4.91
CA PRO A 75 -14.97 -8.31 -3.97
C PRO A 75 -14.68 -8.58 -2.50
N GLU A 76 -14.41 -9.83 -2.13
CA GLU A 76 -14.07 -10.26 -0.77
C GLU A 76 -12.76 -9.65 -0.26
N LEU A 77 -11.71 -9.68 -1.08
CA LEU A 77 -10.42 -9.08 -0.71
C LEU A 77 -10.51 -7.56 -0.68
N ARG A 78 -11.26 -6.98 -1.62
CA ARG A 78 -11.51 -5.55 -1.68
C ARG A 78 -12.19 -5.03 -0.41
N ARG A 79 -13.16 -5.76 0.15
CA ARG A 79 -13.80 -5.40 1.43
C ARG A 79 -12.80 -5.43 2.59
N CYS A 80 -11.94 -6.45 2.65
CA CYS A 80 -10.86 -6.53 3.63
C CYS A 80 -9.94 -5.31 3.57
N ILE A 81 -9.48 -4.93 2.37
CA ILE A 81 -8.60 -3.75 2.19
C ILE A 81 -9.31 -2.46 2.60
N LYS A 82 -10.59 -2.28 2.22
CA LYS A 82 -11.36 -1.10 2.62
C LYS A 82 -11.57 -1.01 4.13
N PHE A 83 -11.77 -2.14 4.80
CA PHE A 83 -11.85 -2.17 6.26
C PHE A 83 -10.53 -1.72 6.89
N LEU A 84 -9.39 -2.25 6.42
CA LEU A 84 -8.06 -1.85 6.91
C LEU A 84 -7.81 -0.35 6.70
N ASP A 85 -8.22 0.22 5.56
CA ASP A 85 -8.13 1.66 5.30
C ASP A 85 -9.01 2.47 6.26
N ALA A 86 -10.24 2.03 6.50
CA ALA A 86 -11.13 2.69 7.44
C ALA A 86 -10.60 2.66 8.88
N VAL A 87 -9.98 1.55 9.31
CA VAL A 87 -9.33 1.46 10.62
C VAL A 87 -8.11 2.38 10.70
N ALA A 88 -7.30 2.46 9.66
CA ALA A 88 -6.16 3.39 9.61
C ALA A 88 -6.62 4.86 9.72
N ASP A 89 -7.73 5.22 9.07
CA ASP A 89 -8.34 6.54 9.18
C ASP A 89 -8.92 6.79 10.59
N TYR A 90 -9.53 5.77 11.21
CA TYR A 90 -10.04 5.83 12.59
C TYR A 90 -8.94 6.12 13.62
N GLU A 91 -7.77 5.47 13.50
CA GLU A 91 -6.64 5.63 14.42
C GLU A 91 -6.10 7.07 14.46
N VAL A 92 -6.22 7.79 13.34
CA VAL A 92 -5.80 9.20 13.20
C VAL A 92 -6.96 10.19 13.36
N THR A 93 -8.19 9.71 13.53
CA THR A 93 -9.37 10.55 13.72
C THR A 93 -9.30 11.29 15.08
N PRO A 94 -9.62 12.60 15.14
CA PRO A 94 -9.68 13.36 16.39
C PRO A 94 -10.66 12.75 17.42
N ASP A 95 -10.38 12.94 18.71
CA ASP A 95 -11.14 12.33 19.81
C ASP A 95 -12.64 12.64 19.71
N GLU A 96 -13.02 13.85 19.29
CA GLU A 96 -14.40 14.33 19.22
C GLU A 96 -15.24 13.55 18.19
N LYS A 97 -14.61 13.04 17.13
CA LYS A 97 -15.26 12.31 16.04
C LYS A 97 -15.00 10.81 16.05
N ARG A 98 -14.08 10.34 16.91
CA ARG A 98 -13.65 8.95 16.89
C ARG A 98 -14.78 7.99 17.20
N LYS A 99 -15.70 8.34 18.12
CA LYS A 99 -16.84 7.47 18.45
C LYS A 99 -17.75 7.24 17.24
N GLU A 100 -18.11 8.32 16.53
CA GLU A 100 -18.91 8.26 15.31
C GLU A 100 -18.22 7.45 14.21
N CYS A 101 -16.94 7.74 13.93
CA CYS A 101 -16.14 6.99 12.96
C CYS A 101 -16.04 5.48 13.33
N GLY A 102 -15.91 5.17 14.62
CA GLY A 102 -15.92 3.79 15.10
C GLY A 102 -17.25 3.10 14.84
N GLN A 103 -18.38 3.78 15.05
CA GLN A 103 -19.72 3.23 14.81
C GLN A 103 -19.93 2.94 13.32
N GLU A 104 -19.51 3.85 12.44
CA GLU A 104 -19.56 3.65 10.99
C GLU A 104 -18.80 2.38 10.56
N ILE A 105 -17.63 2.10 11.16
CA ILE A 105 -16.85 0.89 10.86
C ILE A 105 -17.61 -0.37 11.27
N LEU A 106 -18.22 -0.38 12.46
CA LEU A 106 -19.03 -1.51 12.95
C LEU A 106 -20.21 -1.77 12.01
N GLU A 107 -20.98 -0.73 11.70
CA GLU A 107 -22.17 -0.85 10.85
C GLU A 107 -21.84 -1.25 9.41
N LYS A 108 -20.72 -0.77 8.87
CA LYS A 108 -20.37 -0.98 7.48
C LYS A 108 -19.66 -2.30 7.23
N TYR A 109 -18.68 -2.67 8.06
CA TYR A 109 -17.81 -3.82 7.79
C TYR A 109 -18.08 -5.00 8.73
N LEU A 110 -18.56 -4.75 9.95
CA LEU A 110 -18.73 -5.80 10.97
C LEU A 110 -20.19 -6.23 11.15
N ASN A 111 -21.13 -5.58 10.46
CA ASN A 111 -22.53 -5.97 10.41
C ASN A 111 -22.78 -7.01 9.30
N PRO A 112 -23.28 -8.23 9.63
CA PRO A 112 -23.57 -9.28 8.65
C PRO A 112 -24.59 -8.90 7.56
N THR A 113 -25.43 -7.89 7.82
CA THR A 113 -26.44 -7.42 6.85
C THR A 113 -25.88 -6.39 5.85
N SER A 114 -24.66 -5.90 6.06
CA SER A 114 -24.01 -4.94 5.18
C SER A 114 -23.46 -5.59 3.92
N GLU A 115 -23.55 -4.88 2.78
CA GLU A 115 -22.93 -5.31 1.51
C GLU A 115 -21.39 -5.35 1.59
N ASP A 116 -20.81 -4.51 2.46
CA ASP A 116 -19.37 -4.40 2.69
C ASP A 116 -18.89 -5.28 3.87
N HIS A 117 -19.72 -6.24 4.34
CA HIS A 117 -19.37 -7.14 5.46
C HIS A 117 -18.08 -7.94 5.21
N VAL A 118 -17.24 -8.00 6.26
CA VAL A 118 -15.97 -8.74 6.31
C VAL A 118 -16.16 -9.94 7.25
N SER A 119 -16.32 -11.12 6.65
CA SER A 119 -16.63 -12.38 7.34
C SER A 119 -15.47 -12.97 8.15
N GLU A 120 -14.26 -12.47 7.92
CA GLU A 120 -13.02 -12.93 8.55
C GLU A 120 -12.90 -12.47 10.02
N VAL A 121 -13.70 -11.48 10.44
CA VAL A 121 -13.79 -11.04 11.83
C VAL A 121 -14.86 -11.85 12.55
N VAL A 122 -14.46 -12.58 13.59
CA VAL A 122 -15.37 -13.44 14.37
C VAL A 122 -16.37 -12.63 15.22
N GLU A 123 -17.57 -13.17 15.41
CA GLU A 123 -18.69 -12.50 16.09
C GLU A 123 -18.34 -12.06 17.52
N ASP A 124 -17.62 -12.89 18.29
CA ASP A 124 -17.16 -12.55 19.65
C ASP A 124 -16.30 -11.27 19.68
N LEU A 125 -15.49 -11.08 18.64
CA LEU A 125 -14.62 -9.91 18.53
C LEU A 125 -15.42 -8.67 18.11
N VAL A 126 -16.41 -8.83 17.23
CA VAL A 126 -17.34 -7.76 16.86
C VAL A 126 -18.08 -7.25 18.10
N GLN A 127 -18.60 -8.14 18.95
CA GLN A 127 -19.28 -7.77 20.18
C GLN A 127 -18.31 -7.04 21.14
N THR A 128 -17.09 -7.54 21.27
CA THR A 128 -16.05 -6.90 22.09
C THR A 128 -15.74 -5.47 21.61
N CYS A 129 -15.65 -5.25 20.29
CA CYS A 129 -15.47 -3.92 19.72
C CYS A 129 -16.68 -3.01 19.98
N ALA A 130 -17.90 -3.53 19.86
CA ALA A 130 -19.13 -2.76 20.14
C ALA A 130 -19.19 -2.32 21.61
N ASP A 131 -19.00 -3.24 22.55
CA ASP A 131 -19.05 -2.96 23.99
C ASP A 131 -17.97 -1.95 24.41
N ARG A 132 -16.75 -2.09 23.88
CA ARG A 132 -15.65 -1.16 24.17
C ARG A 132 -15.90 0.22 23.59
N LEU A 133 -16.45 0.31 22.38
CA LEU A 133 -16.75 1.60 21.74
C LEU A 133 -17.81 2.41 22.51
N GLU A 134 -18.77 1.72 23.15
CA GLU A 134 -19.75 2.38 24.01
C GLU A 134 -19.11 3.03 25.23
N GLN A 135 -18.14 2.35 25.84
CA GLN A 135 -17.40 2.82 27.02
C GLN A 135 -16.39 3.92 26.66
N GLU A 136 -15.46 3.63 25.75
CA GLU A 136 -14.37 4.51 25.36
C GLU A 136 -13.91 4.24 23.93
N ALA A 137 -13.90 5.29 23.09
CA ALA A 137 -13.33 5.21 21.74
C ALA A 137 -11.80 5.31 21.80
N CYS A 138 -11.13 4.19 22.03
CA CYS A 138 -9.67 4.10 22.05
C CYS A 138 -9.09 3.81 20.65
N LYS A 139 -7.86 4.27 20.37
CA LYS A 139 -7.24 4.09 19.05
C LYS A 139 -7.03 2.62 18.66
N GLU A 140 -6.77 1.76 19.65
CA GLU A 140 -6.45 0.34 19.43
C GLU A 140 -7.70 -0.56 19.37
N LEU A 141 -8.90 0.02 19.27
CA LEU A 141 -10.18 -0.71 19.33
C LEU A 141 -10.26 -1.88 18.34
N TYR A 142 -9.77 -1.69 17.12
CA TYR A 142 -9.84 -2.66 16.03
C TYR A 142 -8.55 -3.44 15.79
N LYS A 143 -7.56 -3.33 16.68
CA LYS A 143 -6.24 -3.95 16.49
C LYS A 143 -6.29 -5.46 16.25
N GLU A 144 -7.11 -6.16 17.03
CA GLU A 144 -7.29 -7.61 16.90
C GLU A 144 -8.01 -7.96 15.58
N SER A 145 -9.00 -7.17 15.17
CA SER A 145 -9.71 -7.35 13.90
C SER A 145 -8.76 -7.16 12.72
N THR A 146 -7.96 -6.09 12.74
CA THR A 146 -6.90 -5.81 11.77
C THR A 146 -5.92 -6.98 11.67
N LYS A 147 -5.51 -7.56 12.82
CA LYS A 147 -4.62 -8.73 12.83
C LYS A 147 -5.26 -9.94 12.13
N LEU A 148 -6.52 -10.26 12.42
CA LEU A 148 -7.23 -11.37 11.75
C LEU A 148 -7.31 -11.18 10.24
N ILE A 149 -7.55 -9.95 9.78
CA ILE A 149 -7.56 -9.65 8.34
C ILE A 149 -6.19 -9.86 7.71
N HIS A 150 -5.11 -9.41 8.35
CA HIS A 150 -3.75 -9.67 7.84
C HIS A 150 -3.41 -11.17 7.87
N ASP A 151 -3.78 -11.88 8.94
CA ASP A 151 -3.58 -13.33 9.03
C ASP A 151 -4.28 -14.05 7.87
N TYR A 152 -5.53 -13.68 7.56
CA TYR A 152 -6.25 -14.18 6.37
C TYR A 152 -5.55 -13.83 5.05
N LEU A 153 -5.23 -12.55 4.83
CA LEU A 153 -4.62 -12.07 3.59
C LEU A 153 -3.24 -12.69 3.33
N SER A 154 -2.50 -13.05 4.38
CA SER A 154 -1.15 -13.60 4.30
C SER A 154 -1.06 -15.05 3.82
N VAL A 155 -2.19 -15.76 3.72
CA VAL A 155 -2.23 -17.18 3.35
C VAL A 155 -2.67 -17.34 1.89
N ALA A 156 -3.91 -17.79 1.64
CA ALA A 156 -4.38 -18.10 0.29
C ALA A 156 -4.40 -16.87 -0.64
N PRO A 157 -4.89 -15.69 -0.20
CA PRO A 157 -4.86 -14.49 -1.04
C PRO A 157 -3.45 -14.06 -1.44
N PHE A 158 -2.49 -14.21 -0.53
CA PHE A 158 -1.08 -13.93 -0.82
C PHE A 158 -0.48 -14.94 -1.81
N ALA A 159 -0.76 -16.24 -1.65
CA ALA A 159 -0.34 -17.26 -2.61
C ALA A 159 -0.89 -16.97 -4.02
N ASP A 160 -2.20 -16.67 -4.12
CA ASP A 160 -2.84 -16.29 -5.38
C ASP A 160 -2.22 -15.03 -6.00
N TYR A 161 -1.86 -14.05 -5.16
CA TYR A 161 -1.15 -12.85 -5.61
C TYR A 161 0.22 -13.19 -6.22
N LEU A 162 1.01 -14.06 -5.57
CA LEU A 162 2.34 -14.47 -6.05
C LEU A 162 2.28 -15.16 -7.42
N ASP A 163 1.16 -15.83 -7.74
CA ASP A 163 0.94 -16.46 -9.05
C ASP A 163 0.28 -15.53 -10.08
N SER A 164 -0.05 -14.29 -9.69
CA SER A 164 -0.78 -13.33 -10.54
C SER A 164 0.14 -12.47 -11.43
N MET A 165 -0.47 -11.81 -12.43
CA MET A 165 0.22 -10.81 -13.24
C MET A 165 0.67 -9.57 -12.44
N PHE A 166 0.08 -9.31 -11.28
CA PHE A 166 0.46 -8.19 -10.41
C PHE A 166 1.82 -8.45 -9.78
N PHE A 167 2.09 -9.68 -9.35
CA PHE A 167 3.41 -10.06 -8.87
C PHE A 167 4.45 -10.09 -10.00
N ASN A 168 4.07 -10.50 -11.21
CA ASN A 168 4.94 -10.34 -12.40
C ASN A 168 5.35 -8.88 -12.60
N ARG A 169 4.42 -7.93 -12.46
CA ARG A 169 4.72 -6.50 -12.53
C ARG A 169 5.59 -6.04 -11.36
N PHE A 170 5.40 -6.57 -10.16
CA PHE A 170 6.26 -6.28 -9.02
C PHE A 170 7.72 -6.70 -9.30
N LEU A 171 7.93 -7.88 -9.88
CA LEU A 171 9.26 -8.36 -10.23
C LEU A 171 9.94 -7.49 -11.31
N GLN A 172 9.19 -6.95 -12.27
CA GLN A 172 9.72 -5.98 -13.24
C GLN A 172 10.19 -4.68 -12.56
N TRP A 173 9.47 -4.22 -11.52
CA TRP A 173 9.92 -3.09 -10.70
C TRP A 173 11.15 -3.44 -9.88
N LYS A 174 11.22 -4.63 -9.28
CA LYS A 174 12.40 -5.12 -8.57
C LYS A 174 13.63 -5.22 -9.46
N TRP A 175 13.44 -5.63 -10.70
CA TRP A 175 14.53 -5.66 -11.67
C TRP A 175 15.07 -4.25 -11.96
N LEU A 176 14.20 -3.26 -12.11
CA LEU A 176 14.63 -1.86 -12.27
C LEU A 176 15.34 -1.32 -11.03
N GLU A 177 14.89 -1.68 -9.83
CA GLU A 177 15.53 -1.29 -8.56
C GLU A 177 16.95 -1.87 -8.44
N ASN A 178 17.15 -3.12 -8.87
CA ASN A 178 18.44 -3.80 -8.85
C ASN A 178 19.33 -3.48 -10.05
N SER A 179 18.84 -2.70 -11.02
CA SER A 179 19.61 -2.35 -12.21
C SER A 179 20.78 -1.42 -11.83
N PRO A 180 21.96 -1.58 -12.45
CA PRO A 180 23.10 -0.70 -12.19
C PRO A 180 22.72 0.76 -12.42
N SER A 181 23.06 1.63 -11.47
CA SER A 181 22.90 3.06 -11.69
C SER A 181 23.84 3.48 -12.83
N PRO A 182 23.35 4.17 -13.88
CA PRO A 182 24.24 4.65 -14.92
C PRO A 182 25.22 5.66 -14.30
N GLN A 183 26.53 5.41 -14.47
CA GLN A 183 27.55 6.38 -14.07
C GLN A 183 27.26 7.70 -14.80
N ARG A 184 27.25 8.80 -14.03
CA ARG A 184 27.09 10.15 -14.59
C ARG A 184 28.40 10.49 -15.32
N SER A 185 28.39 10.44 -16.65
CA SER A 185 29.42 11.03 -17.52
C SER A 185 29.37 12.54 -17.48
#